data_AF-A0AAV8XLM9-F1
#
_entry.id   AF-A0AAV8XLM9-F1
#
_cell.length_a   1.000
_cell.length_b   1.000
_cell.length_c   1.000
_cell.angle_alpha   90.00
_cell.angle_beta   90.00
_cell.angle_gamma   90.00
#
_symmetry.space_group_name_H-M   'P 1'
#
loop_
_entity.id
_entity.type
_entity.pdbx_description
1 polymer ?
#
loop_
_entity_poly.entity_id
_entity_poly.type
_entity_poly.pdbx_seq_one_letter_code
_entity_poly.pdbx_strand_id
1 'polypeptide(L)'
;MSLRSGFTQHNFGDTEFWVPERYINLEPKGGGAQGLVCEHNKLKACQARDLLSKMLVIDPQSRISVDDALLHPYINVWYDEQEVNAVGIKRFLPSMDSCSASAGARPI
;
A
#
# COMPACT_ATOMS: atom_id res chain seq x y z
N MET A 1 1.39 -22.11 29.67
CA MET A 1 1.26 -20.67 29.38
C MET A 1 2.51 -20.25 28.60
N SER A 2 2.49 -20.27 27.27
CA SER A 2 3.68 -19.99 26.48
C SER A 2 3.35 -19.32 25.15
N LEU A 3 3.84 -18.08 25.02
CA LEU A 3 4.62 -17.56 23.90
C LEU A 3 3.99 -17.55 22.49
N ARG A 4 3.24 -16.49 22.18
CA ARG A 4 3.43 -15.61 21.01
C ARG A 4 2.25 -14.64 20.87
N SER A 5 2.40 -13.45 21.44
CA SER A 5 1.58 -12.28 21.07
C SER A 5 1.72 -12.08 19.55
N GLY A 6 0.62 -12.01 18.79
CA GLY A 6 0.66 -11.83 17.33
C GLY A 6 0.22 -13.03 16.48
N PHE A 7 -0.42 -14.05 17.07
CA PHE A 7 -1.02 -15.17 16.32
C PHE A 7 -2.49 -15.36 16.73
N THR A 8 -3.38 -15.41 15.75
CA THR A 8 -4.80 -15.73 15.91
C THR A 8 -5.05 -17.19 15.57
N GLN A 9 -5.86 -17.85 16.39
CA GLN A 9 -6.33 -19.20 16.14
C GLN A 9 -7.46 -19.17 15.10
N HIS A 10 -7.29 -19.90 13.99
CA HIS A 10 -8.28 -20.04 12.94
C HIS A 10 -8.66 -21.52 12.78
N ASN A 11 -9.93 -21.84 13.04
CA ASN A 11 -10.43 -23.21 12.98
C ASN A 11 -11.06 -23.47 11.60
N PHE A 12 -10.55 -24.46 10.87
CA PHE A 12 -11.08 -24.91 9.60
C PHE A 12 -11.49 -26.40 9.72
N GLY A 13 -12.79 -26.66 9.87
CA GLY A 13 -13.29 -28.02 10.16
C GLY A 13 -12.69 -28.53 11.48
N ASP A 14 -12.00 -29.66 11.44
CA ASP A 14 -11.34 -30.27 12.60
C ASP A 14 -9.88 -29.84 12.79
N THR A 15 -9.35 -28.97 11.92
CA THR A 15 -7.94 -28.54 11.96
C THR A 15 -7.81 -27.11 12.49
N GLU A 16 -6.99 -26.94 13.52
CA GLU A 16 -6.65 -25.65 14.14
C GLU A 16 -5.35 -25.10 13.54
N PHE A 17 -5.39 -23.87 13.05
CA PHE A 17 -4.20 -23.17 12.55
C PHE A 17 -3.89 -21.94 13.40
N TRP A 18 -2.61 -21.79 13.76
CA TRP A 18 -2.09 -20.61 14.43
C TRP A 18 -1.54 -19.66 13.37
N VAL A 19 -2.34 -18.69 12.95
CA VAL A 19 -1.99 -17.78 11.87
C VAL A 19 -1.55 -16.44 12.45
N PRO A 20 -0.43 -15.83 12.00
CA PRO A 20 -0.05 -14.50 12.45
C PRO A 20 -1.20 -13.48 12.24
N GLU A 21 -1.43 -12.60 13.20
CA GLU A 21 -2.51 -11.58 13.21
C GLU A 21 -2.53 -10.67 11.96
N ARG A 22 -1.40 -10.59 11.25
CA ARG A 22 -1.28 -9.88 9.97
C ARG A 22 -2.09 -10.50 8.82
N TYR A 23 -2.47 -11.77 8.93
CA TYR A 23 -3.34 -12.44 7.96
C TYR A 23 -4.78 -12.39 8.45
N ILE A 24 -5.46 -11.31 8.09
CA ILE A 24 -6.87 -11.04 8.42
C ILE A 24 -7.83 -11.78 7.46
N ASN A 25 -9.12 -11.88 7.78
CA ASN A 25 -10.24 -12.35 6.93
C ASN A 25 -9.94 -13.51 5.96
N LEU A 26 -9.31 -14.58 6.44
CA LEU A 26 -8.99 -15.78 5.65
C LEU A 26 -10.26 -16.59 5.41
N GLU A 27 -10.65 -16.73 4.14
CA GLU A 27 -11.75 -17.60 3.73
C GLU A 27 -11.20 -18.92 3.19
N PRO A 28 -11.78 -20.07 3.57
CA PRO A 28 -11.40 -21.36 3.01
C PRO A 28 -11.84 -21.42 1.55
N LYS A 29 -10.89 -21.61 0.63
CA LYS A 29 -11.18 -21.80 -0.81
C LYS A 29 -11.28 -23.27 -1.20
N GLY A 30 -10.58 -24.14 -0.49
CA GLY A 30 -10.67 -25.59 -0.68
C GLY A 30 -9.66 -26.35 0.17
N GLY A 31 -9.97 -27.59 0.50
CA GLY A 31 -9.04 -28.54 1.12
C GLY A 31 -8.62 -29.61 0.11
N GLY A 32 -7.33 -29.94 0.06
CA GLY A 32 -6.78 -31.04 -0.74
C GLY A 32 -5.94 -32.00 0.10
N ALA A 33 -5.39 -33.05 -0.53
CA ALA A 33 -4.59 -34.08 0.15
C ALA A 33 -3.31 -33.55 0.84
N GLN A 34 -2.91 -32.30 0.57
CA GLN A 34 -1.72 -31.67 1.12
C GLN A 34 -2.01 -30.47 2.05
N GLY A 35 -3.28 -30.12 2.28
CA GLY A 35 -3.64 -29.03 3.20
C GLY A 35 -4.80 -28.17 2.73
N LEU A 36 -5.00 -27.07 3.47
CA LEU A 36 -6.08 -26.11 3.26
C LEU A 36 -5.57 -24.88 2.51
N VAL A 37 -6.27 -24.48 1.46
CA VAL A 37 -5.99 -23.24 0.72
C VAL A 37 -6.94 -22.16 1.21
N CYS A 38 -6.38 -21.09 1.76
CA CYS A 38 -7.12 -19.93 2.23
C CYS A 38 -6.82 -18.72 1.34
N GLU A 39 -7.83 -17.92 1.04
CA GLU A 39 -7.68 -16.67 0.28
C GLU A 39 -8.29 -15.51 1.05
N HIS A 40 -7.72 -14.32 0.85
CA HIS A 40 -8.26 -13.08 1.37
C HIS A 40 -9.22 -12.46 0.34
N ASN A 41 -10.54 -12.56 0.58
CA ASN A 41 -11.57 -12.11 -0.38
C ASN A 41 -11.59 -10.58 -0.60
N LYS A 42 -10.95 -9.80 0.30
CA LYS A 42 -10.88 -8.33 0.21
C LYS A 42 -9.75 -7.77 -0.66
N LEU A 43 -8.81 -8.60 -1.12
CA LEU A 43 -7.68 -8.19 -1.97
C LEU A 43 -7.76 -8.91 -3.31
N LYS A 44 -8.75 -8.56 -4.13
CA LYS A 44 -8.93 -9.22 -5.43
C LYS A 44 -7.99 -8.63 -6.47
N ALA A 45 -7.48 -9.48 -7.36
CA ALA A 45 -6.73 -9.08 -8.54
C ALA A 45 -7.46 -8.01 -9.37
N CYS A 46 -8.81 -8.00 -9.36
CA CYS A 46 -9.59 -6.97 -10.03
C CYS A 46 -9.43 -5.57 -9.41
N GLN A 47 -9.32 -5.45 -8.08
CA GLN A 47 -9.10 -4.17 -7.40
C GLN A 47 -7.68 -3.67 -7.63
N ALA A 48 -6.67 -4.55 -7.59
CA ALA A 48 -5.29 -4.19 -7.92
C ALA A 48 -5.19 -3.65 -9.36
N ARG A 49 -5.85 -4.33 -10.31
CA ARG A 49 -5.87 -3.95 -11.72
C ARG A 49 -6.59 -2.62 -11.95
N ASP A 50 -7.71 -2.39 -11.25
CA ASP A 50 -8.46 -1.12 -11.33
C ASP A 50 -7.61 0.06 -10.87
N LEU A 51 -6.95 -0.07 -9.72
CA LEU A 51 -6.04 0.96 -9.22
C LEU A 51 -4.89 1.24 -10.19
N LEU A 52 -4.21 0.20 -10.67
CA LEU A 52 -3.11 0.35 -11.63
C LEU A 52 -3.56 1.02 -12.92
N SER A 53 -4.76 0.70 -13.41
CA SER A 53 -5.32 1.34 -14.60
C SER A 53 -5.53 2.84 -14.43
N LYS A 54 -5.86 3.30 -13.22
CA LYS A 54 -6.06 4.71 -12.86
C LYS A 54 -4.76 5.46 -12.53
N MET A 55 -3.72 4.74 -12.09
CA MET A 55 -2.40 5.31 -11.84
C MET A 55 -1.53 5.39 -13.10
N LEU A 56 -1.61 4.41 -13.99
CA LEU A 56 -0.80 4.31 -15.21
C LEU A 56 -1.43 5.06 -16.39
N VAL A 57 -2.05 6.21 -16.12
CA VAL A 57 -2.61 7.09 -17.15
C VAL A 57 -1.52 8.05 -17.66
N ILE A 58 -1.38 8.11 -18.99
CA ILE A 58 -0.41 8.97 -19.69
C ILE A 58 -0.71 10.44 -19.39
N ASP A 59 -1.98 10.83 -19.52
CA ASP A 59 -2.43 12.19 -19.23
C ASP A 59 -2.49 12.44 -17.72
N PRO A 60 -1.71 13.42 -17.19
CA PRO A 60 -1.62 13.67 -15.76
C PRO A 60 -2.91 14.25 -15.17
N GLN A 61 -3.74 14.92 -15.99
CA GLN A 61 -5.01 15.47 -15.54
C GLN A 61 -6.09 14.41 -15.31
N SER A 62 -5.97 13.25 -15.96
CA SER A 62 -6.86 12.10 -15.78
C SER A 62 -6.28 11.02 -14.86
N ARG A 63 -5.08 11.25 -14.31
CA ARG A 63 -4.45 10.35 -13.34
C ARG A 63 -5.13 10.54 -11.98
N ILE A 64 -5.36 9.43 -11.28
CA ILE A 64 -5.89 9.46 -9.90
C ILE A 64 -5.00 10.30 -8.96
N SER A 65 -5.62 11.08 -8.07
CA SER A 65 -4.90 11.82 -7.03
C SER A 65 -4.32 10.84 -5.99
N VAL A 66 -3.31 11.29 -5.25
CA VAL A 66 -2.72 10.50 -4.15
C VAL A 66 -3.76 10.21 -3.08
N ASP A 67 -4.56 11.21 -2.69
CA ASP A 67 -5.62 11.06 -1.69
C ASP A 67 -6.68 10.04 -2.15
N ASP A 68 -7.07 10.10 -3.42
CA ASP A 68 -8.03 9.16 -4.01
C ASP A 68 -7.47 7.74 -4.12
N ALA A 69 -6.16 7.60 -4.37
CA ALA A 69 -5.49 6.30 -4.40
C ALA A 69 -5.41 5.67 -3.01
N LEU A 70 -5.19 6.47 -1.96
CA LEU A 70 -5.17 6.01 -0.57
C LEU A 70 -6.53 5.47 -0.12
N LEU A 71 -7.63 6.07 -0.59
CA LEU A 71 -9.00 5.62 -0.35
C LEU A 71 -9.39 4.37 -1.16
N HIS A 72 -8.54 3.90 -2.08
CA HIS A 72 -8.86 2.77 -2.94
C HIS A 72 -8.99 1.47 -2.12
N PRO A 73 -10.02 0.62 -2.35
CA PRO A 73 -10.26 -0.60 -1.57
C PRO A 73 -9.06 -1.56 -1.46
N TYR A 74 -8.15 -1.51 -2.44
CA TYR A 74 -6.90 -2.29 -2.45
C TYR A 74 -5.84 -1.75 -1.47
N ILE A 75 -5.70 -0.43 -1.34
CA ILE A 75 -4.71 0.22 -0.46
C ILE A 75 -5.28 0.42 0.94
N ASN A 76 -6.58 0.68 1.06
CA ASN A 76 -7.26 0.98 2.32
C ASN A 76 -7.10 -0.10 3.41
N VAL A 77 -6.78 -1.34 3.03
CA VAL A 77 -6.50 -2.43 3.98
C VAL A 77 -5.26 -2.13 4.84
N TRP A 78 -4.34 -1.33 4.33
CA TRP A 78 -3.09 -0.95 4.96
C TRP A 78 -3.05 0.53 5.36
N TYR A 79 -4.17 1.23 5.28
CA TYR A 79 -4.23 2.65 5.56
C TYR A 79 -4.14 2.91 7.07
N ASP A 80 -3.11 3.63 7.49
CA ASP A 80 -2.97 4.19 8.83
C ASP A 80 -2.81 5.72 8.72
N GLU A 81 -3.70 6.46 9.38
CA GLU A 81 -3.68 7.93 9.39
C GLU A 81 -2.36 8.50 9.91
N GLN A 82 -1.68 7.78 10.81
CA GLN A 82 -0.42 8.23 11.39
C GLN A 82 0.75 8.13 10.40
N GLU A 83 0.71 7.17 9.48
CA GLU A 83 1.71 7.03 8.42
C GLU A 83 1.45 8.00 7.27
N VAL A 84 0.18 8.20 6.90
CA VAL A 84 -0.23 9.05 5.78
C VAL A 84 -0.06 10.53 6.09
N ASN A 85 -0.42 10.97 7.30
CA ASN A 85 -0.28 12.35 7.74
C ASN A 85 0.99 12.59 8.56
N ALA A 86 1.97 11.69 8.50
CA ALA A 86 3.27 11.90 9.12
C ALA A 86 3.81 13.26 8.65
N VAL A 87 4.17 14.12 9.60
CA VAL A 87 4.67 15.48 9.32
C VAL A 87 5.89 15.34 8.41
N GLY A 88 5.68 15.54 7.11
CA GLY A 88 6.74 15.52 6.12
C GLY A 88 7.81 16.51 6.57
N ILE A 89 9.07 16.06 6.56
CA ILE A 89 10.23 16.89 6.84
C ILE A 89 10.03 18.20 6.08
N LYS A 90 9.90 19.30 6.83
CA LYS A 90 9.51 20.61 6.33
C LYS A 90 10.32 20.91 5.08
N ARG A 91 9.60 21.00 3.94
CA ARG A 91 9.93 21.71 2.71
C ARG A 91 11.42 21.88 2.46
N PHE A 92 11.96 21.09 1.53
CA PHE A 92 13.20 21.44 0.83
C PHE A 92 13.19 22.93 0.53
N LEU A 93 14.06 23.68 1.21
CA LEU A 93 14.18 25.12 1.02
C LEU A 93 14.62 25.33 -0.44
N PRO A 94 13.82 26.03 -1.27
CA PRO A 94 14.22 26.34 -2.62
C PRO A 94 15.22 27.51 -2.57
N SER A 95 16.45 27.22 -2.21
CA SER A 95 17.57 28.11 -2.45
C SER A 95 18.74 27.27 -2.95
N MET A 96 18.89 27.16 -4.28
CA MET A 96 20.17 27.21 -5.02
C MET A 96 20.23 26.49 -6.37
N ASP A 97 19.11 26.10 -6.98
CA ASP A 97 19.12 25.70 -8.40
C ASP A 97 18.70 26.87 -9.32
N SER A 98 19.32 28.03 -9.14
CA SER A 98 19.30 29.10 -10.14
C SER A 98 20.71 29.67 -10.26
N CYS A 99 21.59 28.92 -10.92
CA CYS A 99 22.80 29.49 -11.49
C CYS A 99 22.34 30.40 -12.63
N SER A 100 22.07 31.67 -12.31
CA SER A 100 21.76 32.69 -13.30
C SER A 100 23.01 32.95 -14.13
N ALA A 101 23.05 32.40 -15.35
CA ALA A 101 23.97 32.84 -16.38
C ALA A 101 23.65 34.29 -16.75
N SER A 102 24.16 35.27 -15.99
CA SER A 102 24.24 36.64 -16.46
C SER A 102 25.50 36.77 -17.33
N ALA A 103 25.28 36.68 -18.64
CA ALA A 103 26.20 37.18 -19.63
C ALA A 103 26.39 38.68 -19.41
N GLY A 104 27.48 39.07 -18.76
CA GLY A 104 27.91 40.45 -18.58
C GLY A 104 29.35 40.58 -19.03
N ALA A 105 29.55 41.11 -20.23
CA ALA A 105 30.83 41.34 -20.86
C ALA A 105 31.78 42.13 -19.95
N ARG A 106 33.05 41.69 -19.88
CA ARG A 106 34.18 42.52 -19.44
C ARG A 106 34.74 43.22 -20.68
N PRO A 107 34.71 44.56 -20.78
CA PRO A 107 35.64 45.24 -21.65
C PRO A 107 37.03 45.29 -20.98
N ILE A 108 38.02 45.26 -21.86
CA ILE A 108 39.46 45.45 -21.69
C ILE A 108 39.85 46.68 -20.88
#